data_AF-A0A963SKH7-F1
#
_entry.id   AF-A0A963SKH7-F1
#
_cell.length_a   1.000
_cell.length_b   1.000
_cell.length_c   1.000
_cell.angle_alpha   90.00
_cell.angle_beta   90.00
_cell.angle_gamma   90.00
#
_symmetry.space_group_name_H-M   'P 1'
#
loop_
_entity.id
_entity.type
_entity.pdbx_description
1 polymer ?
#
loop_
_entity_poly.entity_id
_entity_poly.type
_entity_poly.pdbx_seq_one_letter_code
_entity_poly.pdbx_strand_id
1 'polypeptide(L)'
;QRLILQPRAELNLAARDIPELGVGAGLDRAELGLRLRYEFTRQFAPYVGIEQEWKVGGSADFARAAGEDPSVTNYVVGLRFWF
;
A
#
# COMPACT_ATOMS: atom_id res chain seq x y z
N GLN A 1 5.88 24.21 -13.27
CA GLN A 1 5.79 22.75 -13.47
C GLN A 1 6.80 22.09 -12.54
N ARG A 2 6.38 21.16 -11.68
CA ARG A 2 7.26 20.48 -10.72
C ARG A 2 6.95 18.99 -10.68
N LEU A 3 7.98 18.17 -10.77
CA LEU A 3 7.89 16.72 -10.56
C LEU A 3 8.25 16.41 -9.11
N ILE A 4 7.42 15.65 -8.41
CA ILE A 4 7.62 15.29 -7.01
C ILE A 4 7.58 13.77 -6.91
N LEU A 5 8.66 13.20 -6.40
CA LEU A 5 8.74 11.78 -6.07
C LEU A 5 8.44 11.60 -4.58
N GLN A 6 7.54 10.67 -4.27
CA GLN A 6 7.08 10.40 -2.92
C GLN A 6 7.27 8.91 -2.61
N PRO A 7 8.39 8.52 -1.97
CA PRO A 7 8.56 7.16 -1.46
C PRO A 7 7.68 6.95 -0.21
N ARG A 8 7.17 5.74 -0.03
CA ARG A 8 6.38 5.31 1.12
C ARG A 8 6.87 3.95 1.58
N ALA A 9 6.97 3.79 2.90
CA ALA A 9 7.18 2.51 3.55
C ALA A 9 6.26 2.46 4.76
N GLU A 10 5.55 1.36 4.94
CA GLU A 10 4.67 1.15 6.09
C GLU A 10 4.86 -0.27 6.64
N LEU A 11 4.82 -0.38 7.96
CA LEU A 11 4.81 -1.65 8.68
C LEU A 11 3.62 -1.60 9.61
N ASN A 12 2.79 -2.63 9.56
CA ASN A 12 1.65 -2.77 10.44
C ASN A 12 1.95 -3.86 11.47
N LEU A 13 1.39 -3.71 12.67
CA LEU A 13 1.56 -4.63 13.79
C LEU A 13 0.20 -4.91 14.42
N ALA A 14 -0.08 -6.19 14.70
CA ALA A 14 -1.27 -6.63 15.40
C ALA A 14 -0.89 -7.23 16.76
N ALA A 15 -1.59 -6.81 17.82
CA ALA A 15 -1.33 -7.30 19.17
C ALA A 15 -1.86 -8.72 19.43
N ARG A 16 -2.79 -9.19 18.58
CA ARG A 16 -3.46 -10.49 18.70
C ARG A 16 -3.88 -10.99 17.34
N ASP A 17 -4.13 -12.29 17.25
CA ASP A 17 -4.74 -12.89 16.07
C ASP A 17 -6.20 -12.45 15.94
N ILE A 18 -6.60 -12.14 14.71
CA ILE A 18 -7.97 -11.84 14.30
C ILE A 18 -8.26 -12.68 13.05
N PRO A 19 -8.54 -13.98 13.21
CA PRO A 19 -8.71 -14.91 12.09
C PRO A 19 -9.83 -14.50 11.12
N GLU A 20 -10.88 -13.84 11.63
CA GLU A 20 -12.01 -13.36 10.82
C GLU A 20 -11.59 -12.31 9.78
N LEU A 21 -10.46 -11.63 10.02
CA LEU A 21 -9.86 -10.66 9.11
C LEU A 21 -8.59 -11.17 8.43
N GLY A 22 -8.19 -12.42 8.68
CA GLY A 22 -6.94 -12.99 8.18
C GLY A 22 -5.69 -12.29 8.72
N VAL A 23 -5.76 -11.70 9.93
CA VAL A 23 -4.66 -10.96 10.57
C VAL A 23 -4.06 -11.83 11.67
N GLY A 24 -2.76 -12.12 11.56
CA GLY A 24 -1.98 -12.78 12.61
C GLY A 24 -1.33 -11.79 13.57
N ALA A 25 -1.11 -12.21 14.81
CA ALA A 25 -0.37 -11.45 15.82
C ALA A 25 1.09 -11.19 15.39
N GLY A 26 1.65 -10.08 15.87
CA GLY A 26 2.99 -9.63 15.53
C GLY A 26 3.00 -8.71 14.32
N LEU A 27 4.01 -8.83 13.47
CA LEU A 27 4.07 -8.10 12.20
C LEU A 27 3.06 -8.73 11.24
N ASP A 28 2.01 -8.00 10.88
CA ASP A 28 0.95 -8.50 10.01
C ASP A 28 1.24 -8.21 8.53
N ARG A 29 1.83 -7.05 8.26
CA ARG A 29 2.05 -6.55 6.90
C ARG A 29 3.25 -5.61 6.80
N ALA A 30 3.93 -5.68 5.66
CA ALA A 30 4.87 -4.67 5.19
C ALA A 30 4.42 -4.12 3.83
N GLU A 31 4.57 -2.82 3.63
CA GLU A 31 4.22 -2.13 2.39
C GLU A 31 5.37 -1.22 1.94
N LEU A 32 5.64 -1.22 0.64
CA LEU A 32 6.54 -0.29 -0.02
C LEU A 32 5.84 0.35 -1.21
N GLY A 33 5.94 1.66 -1.32
CA GLY A 33 5.26 2.42 -2.35
C GLY A 33 6.11 3.52 -2.95
N LEU A 34 5.83 3.84 -4.21
CA LEU A 34 6.42 4.96 -4.90
C LEU A 34 5.35 5.69 -5.68
N ARG A 35 5.14 6.97 -5.37
CA ARG A 35 4.20 7.84 -6.07
C ARG A 35 4.92 8.99 -6.75
N LEU A 36 4.56 9.22 -8.00
CA LEU A 36 5.03 10.32 -8.82
C LEU A 36 3.89 11.32 -9.01
N ARG A 37 4.08 12.55 -8.55
CA ARG A 37 3.13 13.64 -8.74
C ARG A 37 3.71 14.68 -9.68
N TYR A 38 2.93 15.04 -10.69
CA TYR A 38 3.29 16.09 -11.63
C TYR A 38 2.37 17.30 -11.43
N GLU A 39 2.94 18.43 -11.03
CA GLU A 39 2.20 19.70 -10.86
C GLU A 39 2.29 20.51 -12.16
N PHE A 40 1.29 20.38 -13.06
CA PHE A 40 1.19 21.23 -14.26
C PHE A 40 0.95 22.69 -13.83
N THR A 41 -0.10 22.89 -13.03
CA THR A 41 -0.41 24.14 -12.35
C THR A 41 -0.65 23.85 -10.87
N ARG A 42 -0.69 24.88 -10.01
CA ARG A 42 -1.12 24.66 -8.62
C ARG A 42 -2.54 24.12 -8.54
N GLN A 43 -3.36 24.30 -9.59
CA GLN A 43 -4.74 23.84 -9.66
C GLN A 43 -4.94 22.45 -10.27
N PHE A 44 -3.93 21.90 -10.93
CA PHE A 44 -4.04 20.62 -11.63
C PHE A 44 -2.75 19.82 -11.44
N ALA A 45 -2.85 18.76 -10.63
CA ALA A 45 -1.72 17.90 -10.28
C ALA A 45 -2.09 16.41 -10.36
N PRO A 46 -1.97 15.77 -11.54
CA PRO A 46 -2.09 14.33 -11.66
C PRO A 46 -0.95 13.61 -10.96
N TYR A 47 -1.25 12.38 -10.52
CA TYR A 47 -0.29 11.51 -9.90
C TYR A 47 -0.52 10.06 -10.31
N VAL A 48 0.57 9.32 -10.37
CA VAL A 48 0.61 7.88 -10.62
C VAL A 48 1.49 7.24 -9.56
N GLY A 49 1.27 5.97 -9.26
CA GLY A 49 2.07 5.26 -8.28
C GLY A 49 1.97 3.75 -8.39
N ILE A 50 2.93 3.10 -7.75
CA ILE A 50 2.97 1.66 -7.55
C ILE A 50 3.18 1.39 -6.08
N GLU A 51 2.47 0.41 -5.54
CA GLU A 51 2.56 -0.03 -4.16
C GLU A 51 2.65 -1.54 -4.15
N GLN A 52 3.52 -2.08 -3.32
CA GLN A 52 3.71 -3.50 -3.12
C GLN A 52 3.48 -3.79 -1.66
N GLU A 53 2.54 -4.67 -1.40
CA GLU A 53 2.17 -5.14 -0.07
C GLU A 53 2.58 -6.60 0.09
N TRP A 54 3.04 -6.94 1.28
CA TRP A 54 3.29 -8.31 1.71
C TRP A 54 2.64 -8.55 3.06
N LYS A 55 1.74 -9.52 3.14
CA LYS A 55 1.34 -10.14 4.40
C LYS A 55 2.53 -10.97 4.91
N VAL A 56 2.81 -10.87 6.20
CA VAL A 56 3.93 -11.56 6.85
C VAL A 56 3.46 -12.29 8.12
N GLY A 57 4.30 -13.16 8.67
CA GLY A 57 3.94 -13.95 9.86
C GLY A 57 2.64 -14.73 9.70
N GLY A 58 1.82 -14.76 10.76
CA GLY A 58 0.54 -15.46 10.76
C GLY A 58 -0.46 -14.94 9.72
N SER A 59 -0.41 -13.66 9.35
CA SER A 59 -1.25 -13.10 8.27
C SER A 59 -0.92 -13.73 6.91
N ALA A 60 0.36 -14.02 6.65
CA ALA A 60 0.76 -14.73 5.45
C ALA A 60 0.23 -16.18 5.45
N ASP A 61 0.22 -16.82 6.61
CA ASP A 61 -0.28 -18.18 6.76
C ASP A 61 -1.80 -18.23 6.56
N PHE A 62 -2.54 -17.26 7.10
CA PHE A 62 -3.98 -17.13 6.83
C PHE A 62 -4.29 -16.91 5.34
N ALA A 63 -3.53 -16.05 4.66
CA ALA A 63 -3.70 -15.85 3.21
C ALA A 63 -3.49 -17.15 2.42
N ARG A 64 -2.39 -17.88 2.69
CA ARG A 64 -2.12 -19.15 2.03
C ARG A 64 -3.17 -20.22 2.34
N ALA A 65 -3.66 -20.28 3.57
CA ALA A 65 -4.72 -21.21 3.97
C ALA A 65 -6.05 -20.92 3.23
N ALA A 66 -6.30 -19.65 2.88
CA ALA A 66 -7.43 -19.24 2.04
C ALA A 66 -7.17 -19.44 0.53
N GLY A 67 -5.99 -19.91 0.13
CA GLY A 67 -5.58 -20.04 -1.27
C GLY A 67 -5.23 -18.71 -1.95
N GLU A 68 -4.99 -17.66 -1.16
CA GLU A 68 -4.60 -16.34 -1.64
C GLU A 68 -3.07 -16.19 -1.72
N ASP A 69 -2.61 -15.28 -2.58
CA ASP A 69 -1.21 -14.86 -2.58
C ASP A 69 -0.97 -13.90 -1.40
N PRO A 70 0.03 -14.13 -0.54
CA PRO A 70 0.37 -13.21 0.55
C PRO A 70 0.98 -11.88 0.05
N SER A 71 1.20 -11.70 -1.25
CA SER A 71 1.72 -10.48 -1.87
C SER A 71 0.73 -9.89 -2.87
N VAL A 72 0.61 -8.56 -2.89
CA VAL A 72 -0.18 -7.85 -3.89
C VAL A 72 0.52 -6.58 -4.38
N THR A 73 0.56 -6.40 -5.70
CA THR A 73 1.02 -5.16 -6.34
C THR A 73 -0.19 -4.33 -6.74
N ASN A 74 -0.27 -3.10 -6.23
CA ASN A 74 -1.30 -2.13 -6.51
C ASN A 74 -0.75 -1.00 -7.40
N TYR A 75 -1.54 -0.60 -8.40
CA TYR A 75 -1.25 0.58 -9.22
C TYR A 75 -2.25 1.68 -8.90
N VAL A 76 -1.75 2.89 -8.69
CA VAL A 76 -2.55 4.05 -8.30
C VAL A 76 -2.47 5.09 -9.40
N VAL A 77 -3.63 5.61 -9.82
CA VAL A 77 -3.72 6.77 -10.70
C VAL A 77 -4.76 7.71 -10.12
N GLY A 78 -4.44 8.99 -10.04
CA GLY A 78 -5.37 9.99 -9.55
C GLY A 78 -5.07 11.39 -10.02
N LEU A 79 -6.04 12.28 -9.79
CA LEU A 79 -5.96 13.66 -10.18
C LEU A 79 -6.34 14.55 -9.00
N ARG A 80 -5.47 15.51 -8.66
CA ARG A 80 -5.81 16.58 -7.72
C ARG A 80 -6.20 17.84 -8.50
N PHE A 81 -7.38 18.38 -8.22
CA PHE A 81 -7.85 19.65 -8.75
C PHE A 81 -8.56 20.50 -7.68
N TRP A 82 -8.53 21.83 -7.83
CA TRP A 82 -9.26 22.82 -7.02
C TRP A 82 -9.43 24.14 -7.82
N PHE A 83 -10.42 24.97 -7.46
CA PHE A 83 -10.75 26.24 -8.11
C PHE A 83 -10.55 27.43 -7.16
#